data_AF-A0A2V6AWZ3-F1
#
_entry.id   AF-A0A2V6AWZ3-F1
#
_cell.length_a   1.000
_cell.length_b   1.000
_cell.length_c   1.000
_cell.angle_alpha   90.00
_cell.angle_beta   90.00
_cell.angle_gamma   90.00
#
_symmetry.space_group_name_H-M   'P 1'
#
loop_
_entity.id
_entity.type
_entity.pdbx_description
1 polymer ?
#
loop_
_entity_poly.entity_id
_entity_poly.type
_entity_poly.pdbx_seq_one_letter_code
_entity_poly.pdbx_strand_id
1 'polypeptide(L)'
;MAYGISAFYGLAFSARGSLPASFEWPMGRADQLIEMPHGRRIAVHPASARIQVYDRDWKLLHAWVVHAGAGDFRAIQLPDERLVVWTVRGAQRYVFTLDGTQVEQTSYPPEQYQRLPVTASPGYVPTPILLWPFSSSFAAWSVAVAGGLLLVYSDPKRLFKKSWDTRKLTKRWSLTTIRYVYVQDDQDGFNQSPVRSRRRIAWLIFFGHRRIFLRYLGC
;
A
#
# COMPACT_ATOMS: atom_id res chain seq x y z
N MET A 1 12.87 2.90 -2.90
CA MET A 1 11.89 1.94 -3.44
C MET A 1 11.90 0.65 -2.63
N ALA A 2 13.00 -0.10 -2.60
CA ALA A 2 13.12 -1.37 -1.85
C ALA A 2 12.64 -1.28 -0.40
N TYR A 3 13.04 -0.23 0.32
CA TYR A 3 12.62 0.00 1.72
C TYR A 3 11.10 0.00 1.92
N GLY A 4 10.35 0.73 1.08
CA GLY A 4 8.89 0.76 1.16
C GLY A 4 8.24 -0.58 0.79
N ILE A 5 8.82 -1.30 -0.17
CA ILE A 5 8.36 -2.65 -0.54
C ILE A 5 8.57 -3.62 0.64
N SER A 6 9.76 -3.60 1.26
CA SER A 6 10.06 -4.40 2.45
C SER A 6 9.10 -4.08 3.60
N ALA A 7 8.77 -2.80 3.80
CA ALA A 7 7.81 -2.40 4.83
C ALA A 7 6.41 -2.98 4.60
N PHE A 8 5.93 -2.97 3.36
CA PHE A 8 4.63 -3.55 2.99
C PHE A 8 4.61 -5.08 3.20
N TYR A 9 5.64 -5.79 2.75
CA TYR A 9 5.72 -7.23 2.96
C TYR A 9 5.98 -7.60 4.42
N GLY A 10 6.64 -6.73 5.18
CA GLY A 10 6.81 -6.86 6.62
C GLY A 10 5.45 -6.87 7.33
N LEU A 11 4.54 -5.95 6.99
CA LEU A 11 3.16 -5.94 7.51
C LEU A 11 2.43 -7.26 7.22
N ALA A 12 2.53 -7.75 5.98
CA ALA A 12 1.92 -9.01 5.59
C ALA A 12 2.53 -10.21 6.34
N PHE A 13 3.84 -10.19 6.59
CA PHE A 13 4.53 -11.21 7.38
C PHE A 13 4.09 -11.18 8.85
N SER A 14 4.00 -9.98 9.44
CA SER A 14 3.46 -9.78 10.80
C SER A 14 2.06 -10.38 10.94
N ALA A 15 1.18 -10.12 9.97
CA ALA A 15 -0.20 -10.58 10.01
C ALA A 15 -0.36 -12.12 9.86
N ARG A 16 0.70 -12.84 9.47
CA ARG A 16 0.72 -14.31 9.43
C ARG A 16 0.96 -14.94 10.80
N GLY A 17 1.36 -14.17 11.81
CA GLY A 17 1.54 -14.68 13.18
C GLY A 17 2.91 -15.29 13.47
N SER A 18 3.90 -15.12 12.60
CA SER A 18 5.25 -15.69 12.78
C SER A 18 6.14 -14.90 13.74
N LEU A 19 5.66 -13.76 14.27
CA LEU A 19 6.41 -12.91 15.18
C LEU A 19 6.12 -13.28 16.65
N PRO A 20 7.14 -13.41 17.51
CA PRO A 20 6.96 -13.80 18.90
C PRO A 20 6.19 -12.72 19.69
N ALA A 21 5.68 -13.12 20.85
CA ALA A 21 4.89 -12.24 21.72
C ALA A 21 5.71 -11.10 22.33
N SER A 22 7.03 -11.27 22.43
CA SER A 22 7.97 -10.25 22.90
C SER A 22 8.44 -9.30 21.80
N PHE A 23 8.03 -9.50 20.55
CA PHE A 23 8.42 -8.64 19.45
C PHE A 23 7.47 -7.45 19.30
N GLU A 24 8.05 -6.26 19.41
CA GLU A 24 7.34 -5.00 19.21
C GLU A 24 7.23 -4.64 17.72
N TRP A 25 6.00 -4.59 17.22
CA TRP A 25 5.71 -4.09 15.89
C TRP A 25 5.59 -2.56 15.91
N PRO A 26 6.22 -1.83 14.98
CA PRO A 26 6.06 -0.38 14.88
C PRO A 26 4.63 -0.01 14.50
N MET A 27 3.83 0.43 15.47
CA MET A 27 2.42 0.77 15.27
C MET A 27 2.19 2.18 14.78
N GLY A 28 3.07 3.14 15.11
CA GLY A 28 2.87 4.55 14.81
C GLY A 28 1.51 5.03 15.32
N ARG A 29 0.52 5.11 14.43
CA ARG A 29 -0.87 5.38 14.80
C ARG A 29 -1.65 4.07 14.92
N ALA A 30 -2.07 3.73 16.14
CA ALA A 30 -3.02 2.64 16.38
C ALA A 30 -4.44 3.11 16.09
N ASP A 31 -5.23 2.27 15.43
CA ASP A 31 -6.65 2.53 15.16
C ASP A 31 -7.47 2.56 16.44
N GLN A 32 -7.04 1.78 17.45
CA GLN A 32 -7.62 1.80 18.78
C GLN A 32 -6.52 1.74 19.82
N LEU A 33 -6.56 2.68 20.75
CA LEU A 33 -5.77 2.72 21.95
C LEU A 33 -6.75 2.67 23.14
N ILE A 34 -6.65 1.61 23.93
CA ILE A 34 -7.46 1.40 25.13
C ILE A 34 -6.56 1.65 26.34
N GLU A 35 -6.93 2.63 27.17
CA GLU A 35 -6.27 2.86 28.44
C GLU A 35 -6.86 1.95 29.52
N MET A 36 -6.00 1.27 30.25
CA MET A 36 -6.37 0.36 31.33
C MET A 36 -6.01 0.95 32.70
N PRO A 37 -6.61 0.42 33.78
CA PRO A 37 -6.17 0.70 35.14
C PRO A 37 -4.66 0.51 35.32
N HIS A 38 -4.08 1.22 36.30
CA HIS A 38 -2.65 1.26 36.60
C HIS A 38 -1.74 1.84 35.50
N GLY A 39 -2.31 2.28 34.38
CA GLY A 39 -1.59 2.93 33.28
C GLY A 39 -1.07 1.95 32.22
N ARG A 40 -1.58 0.72 32.18
CA ARG A 40 -1.36 -0.16 31.02
C ARG A 40 -2.13 0.36 29.81
N ARG A 41 -1.66 0.05 28.61
CA ARG A 41 -2.30 0.48 27.36
C ARG A 41 -2.38 -0.69 26.39
N ILE A 42 -3.51 -0.86 25.74
CA ILE A 42 -3.68 -1.85 24.68
C ILE A 42 -3.79 -1.10 23.36
N ALA A 43 -2.88 -1.38 22.44
CA ALA A 43 -2.91 -0.84 21.09
C ALA A 43 -3.34 -1.93 20.12
N VAL A 44 -4.39 -1.64 19.36
CA VAL A 44 -4.95 -2.51 18.32
C VAL A 44 -4.49 -1.97 16.98
N HIS A 45 -3.87 -2.83 16.18
CA HIS A 45 -3.31 -2.43 14.90
C HIS A 45 -3.72 -3.40 13.78
N PRO A 46 -4.88 -3.11 13.15
CA PRO A 46 -5.39 -3.82 11.99
C PRO A 46 -4.39 -4.01 10.85
N ALA A 47 -3.58 -2.99 10.55
CA ALA A 47 -2.66 -3.03 9.41
C ALA A 47 -1.63 -4.18 9.51
N SER A 48 -1.15 -4.47 10.73
CA SER A 48 -0.21 -5.58 10.99
C SER A 48 -0.89 -6.83 11.55
N ALA A 49 -2.22 -6.79 11.68
CA ALA A 49 -3.07 -7.74 12.38
C ALA A 49 -2.58 -8.11 13.80
N ARG A 50 -2.10 -7.13 14.55
CA ARG A 50 -1.56 -7.34 15.91
C ARG A 50 -2.27 -6.52 16.96
N ILE A 51 -2.27 -7.05 18.16
CA ILE A 51 -2.58 -6.34 19.40
C ILE A 51 -1.30 -6.34 20.23
N GLN A 52 -0.98 -5.19 20.82
CA GLN A 52 0.20 -5.02 21.66
C GLN A 52 -0.20 -4.33 22.96
N VAL A 53 0.29 -4.85 24.07
CA VAL A 53 0.03 -4.35 25.42
C VAL A 53 1.31 -3.71 25.93
N TYR A 54 1.17 -2.50 26.43
CA TYR A 54 2.26 -1.68 26.94
C TYR A 54 2.04 -1.34 28.41
N ASP A 55 3.14 -1.10 29.12
CA ASP A 55 3.10 -0.45 30.42
C ASP A 55 2.90 1.08 30.30
N ARG A 56 3.03 1.78 31.45
CA ARG A 56 2.91 3.23 31.54
C ARG A 56 4.00 3.97 30.76
N ASP A 57 5.17 3.37 30.59
CA ASP A 57 6.35 3.94 29.97
C ASP A 57 6.50 3.53 28.49
N TRP A 58 5.46 2.94 27.91
CA TRP A 58 5.45 2.42 26.53
C TRP A 58 6.42 1.26 26.28
N LYS A 59 6.77 0.50 27.32
CA LYS A 59 7.48 -0.76 27.12
C LYS A 59 6.50 -1.86 26.78
N LEU A 60 6.81 -2.62 25.73
CA LEU A 60 6.01 -3.78 25.35
C LEU A 60 6.03 -4.82 26.48
N LEU A 61 4.84 -5.24 26.90
CA LEU A 61 4.63 -6.36 27.80
C LEU A 61 4.39 -7.63 26.99
N HIS A 62 3.33 -7.63 26.17
CA HIS A 62 2.91 -8.77 25.36
C HIS A 62 2.29 -8.33 24.04
N ALA A 63 2.40 -9.18 23.03
CA ALA A 63 1.81 -8.98 21.73
C ALA A 63 1.29 -10.30 21.16
N TRP A 64 0.24 -10.23 20.35
CA TRP A 64 -0.25 -11.40 19.62
C TRP A 64 -0.89 -11.00 18.29
N VAL A 65 -1.08 -12.01 17.45
CA VAL A 65 -1.75 -11.86 16.15
C VAL A 65 -3.25 -12.08 16.32
N VAL A 66 -4.03 -11.32 15.56
CA VAL A 66 -5.46 -11.56 15.37
C VAL A 66 -5.67 -12.06 13.95
N HIS A 67 -6.28 -13.23 13.81
CA HIS A 67 -6.57 -13.80 12.49
C HIS A 67 -7.79 -13.13 11.84
N ALA A 68 -7.58 -11.91 11.33
CA ALA A 68 -8.60 -11.07 10.70
C ALA A 68 -8.68 -11.20 9.16
N GLY A 69 -7.94 -12.13 8.54
CA GLY A 69 -8.00 -12.37 7.09
C GLY A 69 -7.61 -11.14 6.24
N ALA A 70 -6.63 -10.36 6.71
CA ALA A 70 -6.22 -9.07 6.14
C ALA A 70 -7.35 -8.02 6.07
N GLY A 71 -8.37 -8.16 6.93
CA GLY A 71 -9.44 -7.19 7.13
C GLY A 71 -9.24 -6.39 8.41
N ASP A 72 -10.09 -5.38 8.57
CA ASP A 72 -10.16 -4.59 9.79
C ASP A 72 -10.73 -5.40 10.97
N PHE A 73 -10.42 -4.98 12.19
CA PHE A 73 -11.00 -5.53 13.41
C PHE A 73 -11.02 -4.50 14.53
N ARG A 74 -11.95 -4.72 15.46
CA ARG A 74 -12.17 -3.86 16.62
C ARG A 74 -12.01 -4.67 17.88
N ALA A 75 -11.47 -4.06 18.93
CA ALA A 75 -11.38 -4.65 20.24
C ALA A 75 -12.11 -3.81 21.29
N ILE A 76 -12.65 -4.49 22.30
CA ILE A 76 -13.23 -3.86 23.48
C ILE A 76 -12.72 -4.61 24.70
N GLN A 77 -12.30 -3.85 25.70
CA GLN A 77 -11.93 -4.39 27.00
C GLN A 77 -13.20 -4.69 27.81
N LEU A 78 -13.25 -5.90 28.38
CA LEU A 78 -14.25 -6.31 29.36
C LEU A 78 -13.79 -5.99 30.79
N PRO A 79 -14.72 -5.89 31.76
CA PRO A 79 -14.39 -5.60 33.16
C PRO A 79 -13.46 -6.61 33.85
N ASP A 80 -13.36 -7.83 33.32
CA ASP A 80 -12.61 -8.96 33.89
C ASP A 80 -11.22 -9.14 33.25
N GLU A 81 -10.62 -8.05 32.76
CA GLU A 81 -9.33 -8.06 32.07
C GLU A 81 -9.30 -8.96 30.83
N ARG A 82 -10.46 -9.22 30.21
CA ARG A 82 -10.51 -9.87 28.89
C ARG A 82 -10.67 -8.85 27.78
N LEU A 83 -10.18 -9.22 26.61
CA LEU A 83 -10.32 -8.43 25.40
C LEU A 83 -11.18 -9.19 24.39
N VAL A 84 -12.30 -8.61 24.00
CA VAL A 84 -13.13 -9.15 22.92
C VAL A 84 -12.74 -8.47 21.63
N VAL A 85 -12.51 -9.26 20.59
CA VAL A 85 -12.08 -8.79 19.27
C VAL A 85 -13.06 -9.29 18.22
N TRP A 86 -13.54 -8.39 17.36
CA TRP A 86 -14.42 -8.71 16.24
C TRP A 86 -13.73 -8.41 14.93
N THR A 87 -13.73 -9.36 14.00
CA THR A 87 -13.10 -9.21 12.69
C THR A 87 -14.12 -9.01 11.58
N VAL A 88 -13.92 -7.99 10.74
CA VAL A 88 -14.82 -7.74 9.58
C VAL A 88 -14.89 -8.96 8.67
N ARG A 89 -13.72 -9.50 8.32
CA ARG A 89 -13.63 -10.66 7.44
C ARG A 89 -13.73 -11.93 8.28
N GLY A 90 -14.53 -12.87 7.79
CA GLY A 90 -14.85 -14.11 8.49
C GLY A 90 -15.89 -13.97 9.60
N ALA A 91 -16.27 -12.73 9.97
CA ALA A 91 -17.26 -12.43 11.02
C ALA A 91 -17.01 -13.24 12.30
N GLN A 92 -15.76 -13.20 12.78
CA GLN A 92 -15.32 -13.93 13.96
C GLN A 92 -15.22 -13.00 15.16
N ARG A 93 -15.72 -13.48 16.30
CA ARG A 93 -15.55 -12.92 17.62
C ARG A 93 -14.56 -13.79 18.38
N TYR A 94 -13.47 -13.18 18.82
CA TYR A 94 -12.47 -13.80 19.66
C TYR A 94 -12.52 -13.18 21.05
N VAL A 95 -12.25 -13.98 22.07
CA VAL A 95 -12.02 -13.48 23.43
C VAL A 95 -10.62 -13.89 23.85
N PHE A 96 -9.80 -12.90 24.19
CA PHE A 96 -8.43 -13.08 24.62
C PHE A 96 -8.27 -12.65 26.08
N THR A 97 -7.31 -13.26 26.75
CA THR A 97 -6.68 -12.70 27.95
C THR A 97 -5.70 -11.58 27.57
N LEU A 98 -5.26 -10.75 28.51
CA LEU A 98 -4.25 -9.71 28.25
C LEU A 98 -2.88 -10.28 27.87
N ASP A 99 -2.61 -11.53 28.22
CA ASP A 99 -1.38 -12.23 27.84
C ASP A 99 -1.45 -12.77 26.40
N GLY A 100 -2.57 -12.58 25.71
CA GLY A 100 -2.80 -13.00 24.34
C GLY A 100 -3.29 -14.44 24.18
N THR A 101 -3.61 -15.14 25.28
CA THR A 101 -4.20 -16.49 25.22
C THR A 101 -5.66 -16.38 24.77
N GLN A 102 -6.01 -17.07 23.68
CA GLN A 102 -7.38 -17.17 23.18
C GLN A 102 -8.20 -18.08 24.11
N VAL A 103 -9.29 -17.54 24.65
CA VAL A 103 -10.22 -18.24 25.54
C VAL A 103 -11.44 -18.75 24.78
N GLU A 104 -11.95 -17.94 23.84
CA GLU A 104 -13.17 -18.25 23.11
C GLU A 104 -13.04 -17.78 21.66
N GLN A 105 -13.68 -18.53 20.76
CA GLN A 105 -13.90 -18.13 19.37
C GLN A 105 -15.32 -18.51 18.94
N THR A 106 -16.07 -17.52 18.49
CA THR A 106 -17.44 -17.69 18.01
C THR A 106 -17.66 -16.87 16.74
N SER A 107 -18.65 -17.23 15.93
CA SER A 107 -19.08 -16.41 14.79
C SER A 107 -20.21 -15.47 15.17
N TYR A 108 -20.34 -14.33 14.50
CA TYR A 108 -21.45 -13.40 14.70
C TYR A 108 -22.07 -12.96 13.36
N PRO A 109 -23.34 -12.50 13.32
CA PRO A 109 -23.96 -11.98 12.10
C PRO A 109 -23.22 -10.73 11.58
N PRO A 110 -22.76 -10.69 10.31
CA PRO A 110 -21.91 -9.62 9.79
C PRO A 110 -22.50 -8.20 9.94
N GLU A 111 -23.82 -8.06 9.78
CA GLU A 111 -24.57 -6.81 9.96
C GLU A 111 -24.40 -6.17 11.35
N GLN A 112 -24.03 -6.95 12.37
CA GLN A 112 -23.80 -6.42 13.72
C GLN A 112 -22.50 -5.62 13.83
N TYR A 113 -21.51 -5.84 12.95
CA TYR A 113 -20.18 -5.24 13.11
C TYR A 113 -20.21 -3.71 13.18
N GLN A 114 -21.06 -3.08 12.36
CA GLN A 114 -21.18 -1.62 12.32
C GLN A 114 -21.83 -1.04 13.58
N ARG A 115 -22.61 -1.85 14.30
CA ARG A 115 -23.33 -1.47 15.52
C ARG A 115 -22.54 -1.78 16.79
N LEU A 116 -21.39 -2.43 16.66
CA LEU A 116 -20.56 -2.75 17.82
C LEU A 116 -20.08 -1.46 18.49
N PRO A 117 -20.15 -1.39 19.83
CA PRO A 117 -19.61 -0.25 20.56
C PRO A 117 -18.11 -0.12 20.27
N VAL A 118 -17.65 1.11 20.09
CA VAL A 118 -16.22 1.40 19.98
C VAL A 118 -15.86 2.24 21.19
N THR A 119 -15.35 1.60 22.22
CA THR A 119 -14.96 2.26 23.48
C THR A 119 -13.56 2.88 23.38
N ALA A 120 -12.81 2.56 22.33
CA ALA A 120 -11.42 2.96 22.15
C ALA A 120 -11.28 4.12 21.16
N SER A 121 -10.34 5.04 21.42
CA SER A 121 -10.01 6.13 20.51
C SER A 121 -8.75 5.80 19.70
N PRO A 122 -8.60 6.34 18.47
CA PRO A 122 -7.33 6.28 17.77
C PRO A 122 -6.24 6.98 18.58
N GLY A 123 -5.05 6.39 18.65
CA GLY A 123 -3.96 6.88 19.49
C GLY A 123 -2.59 6.69 18.84
N TYR A 124 -1.58 7.38 19.38
CA TYR A 124 -0.21 7.27 18.90
C TYR A 124 0.62 6.40 19.85
N VAL A 125 1.31 5.42 19.28
CA VAL A 125 2.30 4.57 19.94
C VAL A 125 3.69 5.10 19.55
N PRO A 126 4.54 5.48 20.51
CA PRO A 126 5.88 5.98 20.24
C PRO A 126 6.65 5.06 19.29
N THR A 127 6.91 5.52 18.08
CA THR A 127 7.56 4.72 17.04
C THR A 127 8.65 5.57 16.38
N PRO A 128 9.91 5.08 16.31
CA PRO A 128 10.98 5.77 15.60
C PRO A 128 10.58 6.09 14.16
N ILE A 129 10.91 7.31 13.70
CA ILE A 129 10.44 7.82 12.39
C ILE A 129 10.87 6.93 11.21
N LEU A 130 12.03 6.29 11.33
CA LEU A 130 12.51 5.36 10.32
C LEU A 130 11.57 4.16 10.15
N LEU A 131 10.89 3.72 11.22
CA LEU A 131 10.01 2.56 11.21
C LEU A 131 8.57 2.88 10.81
N TRP A 132 8.19 4.15 10.64
CA TRP A 132 6.84 4.54 10.22
C TRP A 132 6.34 3.88 8.93
N PRO A 133 7.18 3.60 7.91
CA PRO A 133 6.70 2.88 6.73
C PRO A 133 6.17 1.49 7.07
N PHE A 134 6.62 0.85 8.16
CA PHE A 134 6.16 -0.45 8.62
C PHE A 134 4.85 -0.38 9.42
N SER A 135 4.36 0.82 9.76
CA SER A 135 3.11 0.98 10.50
C SER A 135 1.89 1.04 9.59
N SER A 136 2.05 1.37 8.31
CA SER A 136 0.90 1.50 7.41
C SER A 136 1.25 1.11 6.00
N SER A 137 0.37 0.33 5.36
CA SER A 137 0.47 0.02 3.93
C SER A 137 0.55 1.29 3.08
N PHE A 138 -0.15 2.35 3.46
CA PHE A 138 -0.11 3.62 2.75
C PHE A 138 1.26 4.30 2.86
N ALA A 139 1.84 4.32 4.07
CA ALA A 139 3.18 4.86 4.30
C ALA A 139 4.25 4.05 3.54
N ALA A 140 4.17 2.72 3.58
CA ALA A 140 5.04 1.81 2.84
C ALA A 140 5.04 2.11 1.34
N TRP A 141 3.86 2.18 0.72
CA TRP A 141 3.73 2.47 -0.71
C TRP A 141 4.16 3.89 -1.07
N SER A 142 3.91 4.88 -0.22
CA SER A 142 4.36 6.26 -0.42
C SER A 142 5.88 6.34 -0.51
N VAL A 143 6.59 5.66 0.38
CA VAL A 143 8.07 5.57 0.35
C VAL A 143 8.58 4.79 -0.85
N ALA A 144 7.87 3.71 -1.25
CA ALA A 144 8.22 2.94 -2.44
C ALA A 144 8.15 3.80 -3.71
N VAL A 145 7.03 4.54 -3.89
CA VAL A 145 6.78 5.45 -5.02
C VAL A 145 7.78 6.60 -5.03
N ALA A 146 7.98 7.28 -3.90
CA ALA A 146 8.94 8.38 -3.80
C ALA A 146 10.35 7.93 -4.20
N GLY A 147 10.79 6.76 -3.70
CA GLY A 147 12.08 6.21 -4.09
C GLY A 147 12.16 5.78 -5.56
N GLY A 148 11.05 5.31 -6.15
CA GLY A 148 10.97 5.01 -7.57
C GLY A 148 11.08 6.28 -8.43
N LEU A 149 10.38 7.35 -8.05
CA LEU A 149 10.49 8.65 -8.71
C LEU A 149 11.91 9.21 -8.62
N LEU A 150 12.53 9.17 -7.44
CA LEU A 150 13.93 9.59 -7.25
C LEU A 150 14.88 8.83 -8.19
N LEU A 151 14.76 7.51 -8.28
CA LEU A 151 15.56 6.72 -9.21
C LEU A 151 15.35 7.17 -10.67
N VAL A 152 14.09 7.35 -11.08
CA VAL A 152 13.74 7.78 -12.44
C VAL A 152 14.29 9.17 -12.78
N TYR A 153 14.24 10.11 -11.83
CA TYR A 153 14.73 11.47 -12.02
C TYR A 153 16.25 11.60 -11.84
N SER A 154 16.89 10.67 -11.14
CA SER A 154 18.34 10.63 -10.98
C SER A 154 19.08 10.10 -12.21
N ASP A 155 18.36 9.51 -13.19
CA ASP A 155 18.98 9.02 -14.43
C ASP A 155 19.52 10.20 -15.27
N PRO A 156 20.86 10.37 -15.35
CA PRO A 156 21.45 11.49 -16.08
C PRO A 156 21.09 11.44 -17.57
N LYS A 157 20.82 10.26 -18.16
CA LYS A 157 20.44 10.16 -19.57
C LYS A 157 19.11 10.83 -19.86
N ARG A 158 18.18 10.87 -18.90
CA ARG A 158 16.92 11.62 -19.01
C ARG A 158 17.11 13.12 -18.81
N LEU A 159 18.03 13.51 -17.92
CA LEU A 159 18.37 14.92 -17.69
C LEU A 159 19.09 15.54 -18.91
N PHE A 160 20.08 14.85 -19.49
CA PHE A 160 20.83 15.30 -20.66
C PHE A 160 20.04 15.27 -21.98
N LYS A 161 19.09 14.35 -22.14
CA LYS A 161 18.23 14.32 -23.33
C LYS A 161 17.31 15.55 -23.41
N LYS A 162 16.98 16.16 -22.27
CA LYS A 162 16.20 17.41 -22.21
C LYS A 162 17.05 18.66 -22.48
N SER A 163 18.36 18.64 -22.18
CA SER A 163 19.27 19.78 -22.40
C SER A 163 19.82 19.89 -23.83
N TRP A 164 19.68 18.86 -24.66
CA TRP A 164 20.16 18.85 -26.04
C TRP A 164 19.13 19.29 -27.09
N ASP A 165 17.83 19.38 -26.75
CA ASP A 165 16.79 19.78 -27.71
C ASP A 165 16.61 21.30 -27.83
N THR A 166 17.32 22.10 -27.03
CA THR A 166 17.42 23.57 -27.23
C THR A 166 18.28 23.94 -28.44
N ARG A 167 19.13 23.04 -28.93
CA ARG A 167 19.95 23.28 -30.15
C ARG A 167 19.17 23.17 -31.46
N LYS A 168 17.92 22.69 -31.46
CA LYS A 168 17.07 22.69 -32.65
C LYS A 168 16.35 24.02 -32.90
N LEU A 169 16.26 24.91 -31.91
CA LEU A 169 15.61 26.21 -32.07
C LEU A 169 16.51 27.25 -32.76
N THR A 170 17.84 27.10 -32.70
CA THR A 170 18.80 28.00 -33.37
C THR A 170 19.02 27.70 -34.85
N LYS A 171 18.53 26.57 -35.40
CA LYS A 171 18.69 26.24 -36.83
C LYS A 171 17.54 26.72 -37.72
N ARG A 172 16.51 27.38 -37.19
CA ARG A 172 15.33 27.84 -37.96
C ARG A 172 15.42 29.26 -38.52
N TRP A 173 16.53 29.98 -38.30
CA TRP A 173 16.67 31.40 -38.70
C TRP A 173 17.82 31.69 -39.67
N SER A 174 18.32 30.69 -40.39
CA SER A 174 19.40 30.91 -41.37
C SER A 174 19.14 30.10 -42.63
N LEU A 175 18.46 30.74 -43.59
CA LEU A 175 18.78 30.82 -45.02
C LEU A 175 17.50 31.07 -45.83
N THR A 176 17.11 32.34 -45.86
CA THR A 176 16.39 32.89 -47.00
C THR A 176 17.39 32.95 -48.14
N THR A 177 17.35 32.00 -49.07
CA THR A 177 18.00 32.17 -50.37
C THR A 177 16.98 31.78 -51.42
N ILE A 178 16.40 32.82 -52.02
CA ILE A 178 15.53 32.74 -53.18
C ILE A 178 16.40 32.31 -54.37
N ARG A 179 16.06 31.17 -54.99
CA ARG A 179 16.51 30.84 -56.34
C ARG A 179 15.28 30.57 -57.20
N TYR A 180 15.03 31.46 -58.15
CA TYR A 180 14.20 31.19 -59.32
C TYR A 180 15.02 30.39 -60.32
N VAL A 181 14.53 29.23 -60.77
CA VAL A 181 14.91 28.62 -62.06
C VAL A 181 13.68 27.87 -62.62
N TYR A 182 13.57 27.92 -63.94
CA TYR A 182 12.41 27.78 -64.82
C TYR A 182 11.69 26.42 -64.87
N VAL A 183 10.42 26.53 -65.29
CA VAL A 183 9.50 25.48 -65.76
C VAL A 183 10.05 24.75 -66.98
N GLN A 184 9.93 23.43 -67.00
CA GLN A 184 9.89 22.65 -68.23
C GLN A 184 8.93 21.46 -68.03
N ASP A 185 7.80 21.51 -68.74
CA ASP A 185 6.86 20.41 -68.94
C ASP A 185 7.53 19.34 -69.80
N ASP A 186 7.38 18.07 -69.44
CA ASP A 186 6.96 17.03 -70.38
C ASP A 186 6.53 15.74 -69.67
N GLN A 187 5.62 15.05 -70.34
CA GLN A 187 4.81 13.93 -69.90
C GLN A 187 5.60 12.66 -69.57
N ASP A 188 5.10 11.84 -68.63
CA ASP A 188 4.66 10.46 -68.91
C ASP A 188 4.43 9.62 -67.66
N GLY A 189 3.30 8.91 -67.65
CA GLY A 189 3.28 7.47 -67.38
C GLY A 189 3.38 6.96 -65.95
N PHE A 190 2.21 6.63 -65.38
CA PHE A 190 1.95 5.69 -64.28
C PHE A 190 2.98 4.53 -64.12
N ASN A 191 3.46 4.29 -62.88
CA ASN A 191 3.29 2.96 -62.24
C ASN A 191 3.59 2.92 -60.71
N GLN A 192 2.52 2.63 -59.97
CA GLN A 192 2.36 1.76 -58.79
C GLN A 192 3.41 1.70 -57.65
N SER A 193 2.95 2.03 -56.43
CA SER A 193 3.15 1.17 -55.24
C SER A 193 2.14 1.48 -54.12
N PRO A 194 1.88 0.52 -53.20
CA PRO A 194 0.66 0.47 -52.39
C PRO A 194 0.89 0.71 -50.87
N VAL A 195 -0.22 0.64 -50.13
CA VAL A 195 -0.34 0.31 -48.68
C VAL A 195 -0.15 1.44 -47.64
N ARG A 196 -1.28 2.05 -47.30
CA ARG A 196 -1.99 1.96 -45.99
C ARG A 196 -1.12 1.85 -44.71
N SER A 197 -1.26 2.80 -43.80
CA SER A 197 -1.69 2.54 -42.41
C SER A 197 -1.57 3.79 -41.52
N ARG A 198 -2.74 4.36 -41.20
CA ARG A 198 -2.91 5.40 -40.18
C ARG A 198 -2.68 4.80 -38.79
N ARG A 199 -1.79 5.43 -38.02
CA ARG A 199 -1.57 5.18 -36.60
C ARG A 199 -2.88 5.33 -35.81
N ARG A 200 -3.33 4.25 -35.16
CA ARG A 200 -4.22 4.32 -33.98
C ARG A 200 -3.38 3.98 -32.76
N ILE A 201 -3.16 4.97 -31.90
CA ILE A 201 -2.64 4.80 -30.55
C ILE A 201 -3.85 4.51 -29.67
N ALA A 202 -3.95 3.29 -29.16
CA ALA A 202 -4.94 2.92 -28.16
C ALA A 202 -4.38 3.25 -26.76
N TRP A 203 -5.10 4.13 -26.07
CA TRP A 203 -5.03 4.33 -24.63
C TRP A 203 -5.72 3.16 -23.93
N LEU A 204 -5.06 2.53 -22.95
CA LEU A 204 -5.71 1.67 -21.97
C LEU A 204 -4.87 1.64 -20.68
N ILE A 205 -5.29 2.43 -19.69
CA ILE A 205 -4.97 2.18 -18.28
C ILE A 205 -6.25 2.40 -17.46
N PHE A 206 -6.50 1.44 -16.56
CA PHE A 206 -7.53 1.34 -15.51
C PHE A 206 -8.92 0.86 -15.90
N PHE A 207 -9.21 -0.42 -15.65
CA PHE A 207 -10.17 -0.87 -14.62
C PHE A 207 -10.12 -2.40 -14.44
N GLY A 208 -10.27 -2.87 -13.20
CA GLY A 208 -11.04 -4.10 -12.95
C GLY A 208 -10.28 -5.38 -12.64
N HIS A 209 -9.89 -5.52 -11.38
CA HIS A 209 -9.68 -6.81 -10.72
C HIS A 209 -11.00 -7.62 -10.75
N ARG A 210 -11.12 -8.65 -11.61
CA ARG A 210 -12.06 -9.78 -11.43
C ARG A 210 -11.66 -10.94 -12.34
N ARG A 211 -11.56 -12.14 -11.75
CA ARG A 211 -11.24 -13.46 -12.33
C ARG A 211 -9.77 -13.90 -12.28
N ILE A 212 -9.38 -14.38 -11.11
CA ILE A 212 -8.66 -15.66 -11.00
C ILE A 212 -9.75 -16.73 -10.75
N PHE A 213 -9.48 -17.98 -11.14
CA PHE A 213 -10.25 -19.23 -10.93
C PHE A 213 -11.11 -19.71 -12.11
N LEU A 214 -10.46 -20.41 -13.04
CA LEU A 214 -10.90 -21.71 -13.59
C LEU A 214 -9.87 -22.18 -14.62
N ARG A 215 -8.80 -22.83 -14.16
CA ARG A 215 -7.96 -23.78 -14.91
C ARG A 215 -6.82 -24.29 -14.03
N TYR A 216 -7.18 -25.06 -13.00
CA TYR A 216 -6.30 -26.04 -12.35
C TYR A 216 -7.20 -27.00 -11.57
N LEU A 217 -7.96 -27.81 -12.31
CA LEU A 217 -8.54 -29.07 -11.87
C LEU A 217 -8.67 -29.91 -13.15
N GLY A 218 -7.59 -30.60 -13.48
CA GLY A 218 -7.61 -31.79 -14.31
C GLY A 218 -7.45 -32.96 -13.38
N CYS A 219 -8.58 -33.43 -12.85
CA CYS A 219 -8.90 -34.73 -12.26
C CYS A 219 -10.31 -34.59 -11.66
#